data_AF-A0A3N5X7F9-F1
#
_entry.id   AF-A0A3N5X7F9-F1
#
_cell.length_a   1.000
_cell.length_b   1.000
_cell.length_c   1.000
_cell.angle_alpha   90.00
_cell.angle_beta   90.00
_cell.angle_gamma   90.00
#
_symmetry.space_group_name_H-M   'P 1'
#
loop_
_entity.id
_entity.type
_entity.pdbx_description
1 polymer ?
#
loop_
_entity_poly.entity_id
_entity_poly.type
_entity_poly.pdbx_seq_one_letter_code
_entity_poly.pdbx_strand_id
1 'polypeptide(L)'
;MSVVSSLLLLTLVAPAAGQQRDTEALRKEESEDYYKKWLKEDVVYVITDDEKAVFQKLTTSDERESFIEQFWQRRDPDPRTPHNEFREEHYRRIAYANEHFTSGDRGWMTDRGRIYIMHGPPDSIESRPSGGFYRREMSEGGGVTSTYPFERWRYRHIDGIGDDIVLEFVDTTFTDKYQLAVFPWEKDALTQFPGAGKTLAEQSGLTTRADRPGMMPGAGGHGGANPNLWYSRANDVPFARYETFAKIQAPPIVRYPDLKQIVKVNVGYSTIPFEVSES
;
A
#
# COMPACT_ATOMS: atom_id res chain seq x y z
N MET A 1 -6.48 -60.16 64.08
CA MET A 1 -6.39 -60.25 62.60
C MET A 1 -7.53 -59.42 62.05
N SER A 2 -7.22 -58.26 61.48
CA SER A 2 -8.18 -57.19 61.23
C SER A 2 -8.90 -57.35 59.88
N VAL A 3 -10.18 -57.03 59.87
CA VAL A 3 -11.12 -57.17 58.76
C VAL A 3 -10.90 -56.05 57.74
N VAL A 4 -10.75 -56.41 56.47
CA VAL A 4 -10.57 -55.49 55.33
C VAL A 4 -11.94 -54.91 54.95
N SER A 5 -12.09 -53.59 55.03
CA SER A 5 -13.29 -52.88 54.57
C SER A 5 -13.00 -52.20 53.24
N SER A 6 -13.73 -52.61 52.21
CA SER A 6 -13.71 -52.04 50.87
C SER A 6 -14.49 -50.72 50.86
N LEU A 7 -13.91 -49.65 50.34
CA LEU A 7 -14.65 -48.48 49.87
C LEU A 7 -14.32 -48.22 48.40
N LEU A 8 -15.33 -48.42 47.55
CA LEU A 8 -15.35 -48.09 46.14
C LEU A 8 -15.28 -46.55 46.00
N LEU A 9 -14.23 -46.03 45.37
CA LEU A 9 -14.20 -44.63 44.93
C LEU A 9 -14.86 -44.55 43.54
N LEU A 10 -16.08 -44.02 43.48
CA LEU A 10 -16.74 -43.65 42.24
C LEU A 10 -16.08 -42.36 41.73
N THR A 11 -15.20 -42.45 40.74
CA THR A 11 -14.68 -41.26 40.04
C THR A 11 -15.77 -40.74 39.11
N LEU A 12 -16.37 -39.61 39.49
CA LEU A 12 -17.19 -38.80 38.60
C LEU A 12 -16.32 -38.32 37.43
N VAL A 13 -16.57 -38.84 36.23
CA VAL A 13 -16.10 -38.22 34.99
C VAL A 13 -16.98 -37.00 34.76
N ALA A 14 -16.44 -35.80 35.00
CA ALA A 14 -17.07 -34.54 34.60
C ALA A 14 -17.21 -34.48 33.06
N PRO A 15 -18.26 -33.84 32.52
CA PRO A 15 -18.55 -33.92 31.08
C PRO A 15 -17.56 -33.05 30.30
N ALA A 16 -16.88 -33.66 29.32
CA ALA A 16 -15.96 -33.01 28.37
C ALA A 16 -16.61 -31.92 27.47
N ALA A 17 -17.93 -31.70 27.60
CA ALA A 17 -18.71 -30.79 26.76
C ALA A 17 -18.44 -29.30 27.00
N GLY A 18 -18.01 -28.91 28.21
CA GLY A 18 -17.66 -27.51 28.51
C GLY A 18 -16.36 -27.06 27.84
N GLN A 19 -15.36 -27.94 27.85
CA GLN A 19 -14.03 -27.65 27.30
C GLN A 19 -13.99 -27.69 25.75
N GLN A 20 -14.90 -28.46 25.13
CA GLN A 20 -15.09 -28.46 23.68
C GLN A 20 -15.79 -27.19 23.16
N ARG A 21 -16.73 -26.61 23.93
CA ARG A 21 -17.42 -25.37 23.54
C ARG A 21 -16.50 -24.14 23.61
N ASP A 22 -15.68 -24.05 24.64
CA ASP A 22 -14.70 -22.97 24.78
C ASP A 22 -13.63 -23.03 23.68
N THR A 23 -13.19 -24.24 23.30
CA THR A 23 -12.22 -24.43 22.21
C THR A 23 -12.80 -24.16 20.81
N GLU A 24 -14.08 -24.46 20.57
CA GLU A 24 -14.74 -24.14 19.30
C GLU A 24 -14.98 -22.62 19.15
N ALA A 25 -15.33 -21.93 20.23
CA ALA A 25 -15.49 -20.48 20.24
C ALA A 25 -14.16 -19.75 19.96
N LEU A 26 -13.07 -20.18 20.61
CA LEU A 26 -11.72 -19.64 20.38
C LEU A 26 -11.27 -19.82 18.92
N ARG A 27 -11.47 -21.02 18.35
CA ARG A 27 -11.15 -21.28 16.93
C ARG A 27 -11.91 -20.38 15.97
N LYS A 28 -13.19 -20.11 16.26
CA LYS A 28 -14.01 -19.18 15.47
C LYS A 28 -13.46 -17.76 15.58
N GLU A 29 -13.13 -17.30 16.77
CA GLU A 29 -12.54 -15.97 16.99
C GLU A 29 -11.18 -15.81 16.27
N GLU A 30 -10.29 -16.79 16.39
CA GLU A 30 -9.00 -16.82 15.67
C GLU A 30 -9.19 -16.80 14.15
N SER A 31 -10.16 -17.57 13.63
CA SER A 31 -10.46 -17.59 12.19
C SER A 31 -11.00 -16.24 11.70
N GLU A 32 -11.83 -15.57 12.50
CA GLU A 32 -12.31 -14.23 12.16
C GLU A 32 -11.17 -13.20 12.17
N ASP A 33 -10.26 -13.30 13.14
CA ASP A 33 -9.09 -12.42 13.21
C ASP A 33 -8.18 -12.63 11.99
N TYR A 34 -7.98 -13.88 11.57
CA TYR A 34 -7.25 -14.20 10.34
C TYR A 34 -7.84 -13.50 9.11
N TYR A 35 -9.15 -13.64 8.86
CA TYR A 35 -9.80 -13.01 7.69
C TYR A 35 -9.81 -11.48 7.78
N LYS A 36 -9.97 -10.93 8.99
CA LYS A 36 -9.88 -9.48 9.22
C LYS A 36 -8.48 -8.97 8.91
N LYS A 37 -7.44 -9.66 9.37
CA LYS A 37 -6.04 -9.33 9.10
C LYS A 37 -5.72 -9.44 7.62
N TRP A 38 -6.11 -10.54 6.98
CA TRP A 38 -5.89 -10.74 5.54
C TRP A 38 -6.48 -9.57 4.74
N LEU A 39 -7.73 -9.20 5.00
CA LEU A 39 -8.41 -8.12 4.28
C LEU A 39 -7.84 -6.73 4.57
N LYS A 40 -7.44 -6.46 5.82
CA LYS A 40 -7.03 -5.12 6.28
C LYS A 40 -5.54 -4.85 6.16
N GLU A 41 -4.71 -5.88 6.16
CA GLU A 41 -3.25 -5.78 6.15
C GLU A 41 -2.69 -6.43 4.89
N ASP A 42 -2.93 -7.73 4.69
CA ASP A 42 -2.22 -8.49 3.66
C ASP A 42 -2.57 -8.00 2.25
N VAL A 43 -3.85 -7.84 1.92
CA VAL A 43 -4.27 -7.51 0.55
C VAL A 43 -4.73 -6.06 0.36
N VAL A 44 -4.54 -5.21 1.37
CA VAL A 44 -5.11 -3.85 1.43
C VAL A 44 -4.82 -2.98 0.21
N TYR A 45 -3.66 -3.15 -0.43
CA TYR A 45 -3.23 -2.36 -1.59
C TYR A 45 -3.50 -3.03 -2.95
N VAL A 46 -3.86 -4.31 -2.96
CA VAL A 46 -4.01 -5.11 -4.18
C VAL A 46 -5.44 -5.61 -4.40
N ILE A 47 -6.27 -5.58 -3.35
CA ILE A 47 -7.70 -5.87 -3.43
C ILE A 47 -8.47 -4.66 -3.98
N THR A 48 -9.38 -4.93 -4.92
CA THR A 48 -10.29 -3.90 -5.43
C THR A 48 -11.48 -3.67 -4.49
N ASP A 49 -12.14 -2.51 -4.60
CA ASP A 49 -13.32 -2.22 -3.78
C ASP A 49 -14.47 -3.21 -4.02
N ASP A 50 -14.66 -3.67 -5.26
CA ASP A 50 -15.65 -4.69 -5.62
C ASP A 50 -15.31 -6.05 -4.97
N GLU A 51 -14.06 -6.50 -5.06
CA GLU A 51 -13.59 -7.74 -4.41
C GLU A 51 -13.76 -7.68 -2.90
N LYS A 52 -13.43 -6.54 -2.29
CA LYS A 52 -13.61 -6.29 -0.86
C LYS A 52 -15.08 -6.36 -0.46
N ALA A 53 -15.98 -5.76 -1.25
CA ALA A 53 -17.42 -5.80 -1.00
C ALA A 53 -18.00 -7.21 -1.14
N VAL A 54 -17.49 -8.01 -2.08
CA VAL A 54 -17.86 -9.43 -2.22
C VAL A 54 -17.38 -10.22 -1.01
N PHE A 55 -16.11 -10.09 -0.63
CA PHE A 55 -15.53 -10.82 0.49
C PHE A 55 -16.27 -10.56 1.81
N GLN A 56 -16.69 -9.31 2.06
CA GLN A 56 -17.44 -8.93 3.26
C GLN A 56 -18.83 -9.55 3.35
N LYS A 57 -19.43 -9.98 2.22
CA LYS A 57 -20.74 -10.65 2.19
C LYS A 57 -20.62 -12.15 2.48
N LEU A 58 -19.42 -12.73 2.42
CA LEU A 58 -19.20 -14.15 2.67
C LEU A 58 -19.34 -14.46 4.17
N THR A 59 -20.12 -15.49 4.47
CA THR A 59 -20.50 -15.81 5.86
C THR A 59 -19.74 -17.00 6.40
N THR A 60 -19.43 -17.98 5.56
CA THR A 60 -18.75 -19.21 5.98
C THR A 60 -17.23 -19.11 5.78
N SER A 61 -16.48 -19.88 6.56
CA SER A 61 -15.02 -20.00 6.40
C SER A 61 -14.65 -20.55 5.03
N ASP A 62 -15.38 -21.55 4.54
CA ASP A 62 -15.08 -22.26 3.29
C ASP A 62 -15.27 -21.34 2.07
N GLU A 63 -16.32 -20.51 2.08
CA GLU A 63 -16.52 -19.47 1.07
C GLU A 63 -15.37 -18.46 1.06
N ARG A 64 -14.92 -18.01 2.24
CA ARG A 64 -13.80 -17.06 2.36
C ARG A 64 -12.49 -17.66 1.89
N GLU A 65 -12.21 -18.90 2.26
CA GLU A 65 -11.00 -19.61 1.84
C GLU A 65 -10.97 -19.81 0.32
N SER A 66 -12.09 -20.25 -0.27
CA SER A 66 -12.22 -20.38 -1.72
C SER A 66 -12.05 -19.04 -2.43
N PHE A 67 -12.57 -17.94 -1.84
CA PHE A 67 -12.35 -16.61 -2.39
C PHE A 67 -10.87 -16.21 -2.35
N ILE A 68 -10.17 -16.46 -1.24
CA ILE A 68 -8.74 -16.13 -1.09
C ILE A 68 -7.90 -16.93 -2.10
N GLU A 69 -8.19 -18.21 -2.27
CA GLU A 69 -7.52 -19.06 -3.26
C GLU A 69 -7.71 -18.50 -4.68
N GLN A 70 -8.96 -18.24 -5.08
CA GLN A 70 -9.28 -17.66 -6.39
C GLN A 70 -8.67 -16.26 -6.55
N PHE A 71 -8.58 -15.48 -5.47
CA PHE A 71 -7.98 -14.14 -5.50
C PHE A 71 -6.51 -14.18 -5.92
N TRP A 72 -5.75 -15.12 -5.37
CA TRP A 72 -4.34 -15.31 -5.72
C TRP A 72 -4.18 -15.96 -7.09
N GLN A 73 -4.96 -17.01 -7.40
CA GLN A 73 -4.91 -17.69 -8.71
C GLN A 73 -5.14 -16.72 -9.88
N ARG A 74 -6.07 -15.77 -9.75
CA ARG A 74 -6.33 -14.75 -10.78
C ARG A 74 -5.18 -13.75 -10.99
N ARG A 75 -4.25 -13.66 -10.04
CA ARG A 75 -3.07 -12.78 -10.07
C ARG A 75 -1.78 -13.56 -10.32
N ASP A 76 -1.88 -14.86 -10.58
CA ASP A 76 -0.75 -15.72 -10.90
C ASP A 76 -0.17 -15.37 -12.29
N PRO A 77 1.11 -14.94 -12.38
CA PRO A 77 1.74 -14.66 -13.66
C PRO A 77 1.98 -15.92 -14.50
N ASP A 78 2.26 -17.08 -13.88
CA ASP A 78 2.53 -18.33 -14.57
C ASP A 78 1.86 -19.53 -13.89
N PRO A 79 0.59 -19.84 -14.25
CA PRO A 79 -0.15 -20.95 -13.64
C PRO A 79 0.45 -22.35 -13.84
N ARG A 80 1.56 -22.47 -14.59
CA ARG A 80 2.26 -23.75 -14.83
C ARG A 80 3.23 -24.08 -13.69
N THR A 81 3.59 -23.12 -12.85
CA THR A 81 4.42 -23.35 -11.68
C THR A 81 3.54 -23.80 -10.51
N PRO A 82 4.08 -24.62 -9.60
CA PRO A 82 3.31 -25.08 -8.43
C PRO A 82 3.10 -23.98 -7.38
N HIS A 83 3.76 -22.83 -7.53
CA HIS A 83 3.76 -21.74 -6.57
C HIS A 83 3.38 -20.43 -7.26
N ASN A 84 2.52 -19.64 -6.63
CA ASN A 84 2.11 -18.35 -7.16
C ASN A 84 3.19 -17.29 -6.87
N GLU A 85 4.01 -16.94 -7.86
CA GLU A 85 5.16 -16.04 -7.65
C GLU A 85 4.72 -14.65 -7.23
N PHE A 86 3.56 -14.17 -7.71
CA PHE A 86 3.02 -12.87 -7.33
C PHE A 86 2.68 -12.83 -5.84
N ARG A 87 2.03 -13.87 -5.32
CA ARG A 87 1.69 -14.00 -3.90
C ARG A 87 2.96 -14.02 -3.05
N GLU A 88 3.94 -14.84 -3.41
CA GLU A 88 5.20 -14.96 -2.67
C GLU A 88 5.96 -13.62 -2.63
N GLU A 89 6.10 -12.98 -3.79
CA GLU A 89 6.74 -11.68 -3.92
C GLU A 89 6.00 -10.59 -3.12
N HIS A 90 4.67 -10.61 -3.15
CA HIS A 90 3.83 -9.67 -2.39
C HIS A 90 4.08 -9.78 -0.88
N TYR A 91 4.04 -11.01 -0.34
CA TYR A 91 4.34 -11.23 1.08
C TYR A 91 5.79 -10.90 1.43
N ARG A 92 6.74 -11.18 0.53
CA ARG A 92 8.15 -10.77 0.69
C ARG A 92 8.28 -9.25 0.79
N ARG A 93 7.55 -8.49 -0.02
CA ARG A 93 7.56 -7.02 0.02
C ARG A 93 6.93 -6.47 1.28
N ILE A 94 5.86 -7.09 1.80
CA ILE A 94 5.27 -6.71 3.11
C ILE A 94 6.30 -6.90 4.22
N ALA A 95 6.98 -8.05 4.27
CA ALA A 95 8.00 -8.33 5.26
C ALA A 95 9.14 -7.30 5.17
N TYR A 96 9.65 -7.05 3.96
CA TYR A 96 10.68 -6.04 3.71
C TYR A 96 10.24 -4.65 4.19
N ALA A 97 9.02 -4.24 3.84
CA ALA A 97 8.49 -2.94 4.22
C ALA A 97 8.41 -2.78 5.75
N ASN A 98 7.93 -3.80 6.46
CA ASN A 98 7.87 -3.79 7.92
C ASN A 98 9.24 -3.73 8.58
N GLU A 99 10.26 -4.35 7.98
CA GLU A 99 11.63 -4.31 8.49
C GLU A 99 12.30 -2.94 8.24
N HIS A 100 12.07 -2.32 7.07
CA HIS A 100 12.86 -1.17 6.62
C HIS A 100 12.16 0.18 6.78
N PHE A 101 10.82 0.23 6.82
CA PHE A 101 10.06 1.47 6.77
C PHE A 101 9.17 1.70 7.99
N THR A 102 9.38 0.99 9.10
CA THR A 102 8.62 1.21 10.34
C THR A 102 9.02 2.53 10.98
N SER A 103 8.04 3.41 11.20
CA SER A 103 8.25 4.76 11.76
C SER A 103 7.12 5.14 12.72
N GLY A 104 7.05 4.46 13.87
CA GLY A 104 5.92 4.51 14.81
C GLY A 104 4.70 3.71 14.33
N ASP A 105 4.38 3.78 13.04
CA ASP A 105 3.43 2.91 12.35
C ASP A 105 4.15 1.67 11.77
N ARG A 106 3.41 0.57 11.55
CA ARG A 106 3.97 -0.62 10.85
C ARG A 106 4.43 -0.21 9.45
N GLY A 107 5.59 -0.71 9.02
CA GLY A 107 6.17 -0.30 7.75
C GLY A 107 5.25 -0.42 6.53
N TRP A 108 4.41 -1.45 6.46
CA TRP A 108 3.40 -1.59 5.39
C TRP A 108 2.42 -0.42 5.32
N MET A 109 2.12 0.24 6.45
CA MET A 109 1.20 1.38 6.52
C MET A 109 1.85 2.71 6.09
N THR A 110 3.17 2.76 5.96
CA THR A 110 3.88 3.98 5.56
C THR A 110 3.82 4.19 4.05
N ASP A 111 4.01 5.43 3.59
CA ASP A 111 4.02 5.72 2.16
C ASP A 111 5.16 4.98 1.43
N ARG A 112 6.36 4.91 2.03
CA ARG A 112 7.48 4.12 1.49
C ARG A 112 7.11 2.64 1.37
N GLY A 113 6.53 2.07 2.42
CA GLY A 113 6.12 0.66 2.43
C GLY A 113 5.01 0.36 1.44
N ARG A 114 3.99 1.20 1.37
CA ARG A 114 2.92 1.10 0.38
C ARG A 114 3.46 1.08 -1.05
N ILE A 115 4.33 2.04 -1.39
CA ILE A 115 4.94 2.11 -2.72
C ILE A 115 5.80 0.87 -3.00
N TYR A 116 6.61 0.44 -2.04
CA TYR A 116 7.44 -0.76 -2.17
C TYR A 116 6.61 -2.04 -2.37
N ILE A 117 5.48 -2.18 -1.66
CA ILE A 117 4.58 -3.34 -1.81
C ILE A 117 3.95 -3.36 -3.21
N MET A 118 3.39 -2.23 -3.65
CA MET A 118 2.68 -2.17 -4.93
C MET A 118 3.64 -2.28 -6.13
N HIS A 119 4.74 -1.55 -6.11
CA HIS A 119 5.60 -1.37 -7.30
C HIS A 119 6.95 -2.07 -7.20
N GLY A 120 7.29 -2.62 -6.04
CA GLY A 120 8.56 -3.29 -5.81
C GLY A 120 9.72 -2.32 -5.55
N PRO A 121 10.95 -2.84 -5.51
CA PRO A 121 12.13 -2.03 -5.26
C PRO A 121 12.38 -1.03 -6.39
N PRO A 122 12.76 0.22 -6.08
CA PRO A 122 13.20 1.18 -7.08
C PRO A 122 14.55 0.77 -7.70
N ASP A 123 14.83 1.25 -8.91
CA ASP A 123 16.13 1.05 -9.57
C ASP A 123 17.27 1.81 -8.88
N SER A 124 16.97 2.95 -8.26
CA SER A 124 17.95 3.70 -7.46
C SER A 124 17.30 4.51 -6.35
N ILE A 125 17.99 4.63 -5.21
CA ILE A 125 17.58 5.45 -4.06
C ILE A 125 18.68 6.49 -3.79
N GLU A 126 18.33 7.77 -3.78
CA GLU A 126 19.13 8.83 -3.14
C GLU A 126 18.51 9.11 -1.76
N SER A 127 19.26 8.88 -0.68
CA SER A 127 18.78 9.10 0.69
C SER A 127 19.56 10.23 1.37
N ARG A 128 18.83 11.12 2.04
CA ARG A 128 19.37 12.24 2.83
C ARG A 128 18.70 12.28 4.20
N PRO A 129 19.06 11.38 5.13
CA PRO A 129 18.34 11.19 6.40
C PRO A 129 18.46 12.36 7.38
N SER A 130 19.41 13.27 7.19
CA SER A 130 19.55 14.46 8.04
C SER A 130 19.04 15.75 7.38
N GLY A 131 18.61 15.68 6.12
CA GLY A 131 18.34 16.87 5.31
C GLY A 131 19.56 17.81 5.25
N GLY A 132 19.31 19.10 5.49
CA GLY A 132 20.36 20.12 5.60
C GLY A 132 20.72 20.77 4.27
N PHE A 133 21.96 21.26 4.14
CA PHE A 133 22.39 21.99 2.96
C PHE A 133 22.21 21.17 1.67
N TYR A 134 21.48 21.74 0.73
CA TYR A 134 21.15 21.10 -0.54
C TYR A 134 21.33 22.09 -1.69
N ARG A 135 22.07 21.67 -2.71
CA ARG A 135 22.16 22.38 -3.99
C ARG A 135 21.11 21.76 -4.91
N ARG A 136 20.09 22.54 -5.25
CA ARG A 136 19.03 22.08 -6.15
C ARG A 136 19.60 21.78 -7.53
N GLU A 137 19.05 20.76 -8.14
CA GLU A 137 19.26 20.52 -9.56
C GLU A 137 18.69 21.66 -10.39
N MET A 138 19.17 21.82 -11.62
CA MET A 138 18.64 22.85 -12.53
C MET A 138 17.16 22.61 -12.85
N SER A 139 16.74 21.34 -12.92
CA SER A 139 15.35 20.90 -13.09
C SER A 139 14.41 21.34 -11.97
N GLU A 140 14.96 21.62 -10.77
CA GLU A 140 14.27 22.14 -9.59
C GLU A 140 14.46 23.68 -9.44
N GLY A 141 14.96 24.36 -10.47
CA GLY A 141 15.21 25.81 -10.47
C GLY A 141 16.59 26.23 -9.93
N GLY A 142 17.44 25.27 -9.55
CA GLY A 142 18.80 25.51 -9.09
C GLY A 142 18.92 26.32 -7.78
N GLY A 143 20.14 26.77 -7.51
CA GLY A 143 20.47 27.52 -6.29
C GLY A 143 20.72 26.59 -5.10
N VAL A 144 20.70 27.17 -3.90
CA VAL A 144 20.98 26.45 -2.65
C VAL A 144 19.85 26.66 -1.65
N THR A 145 19.62 25.65 -0.82
CA THR A 145 18.66 25.69 0.26
C THR A 145 19.06 24.77 1.42
N SER A 146 18.21 24.71 2.45
CA SER A 146 18.22 23.64 3.43
C SER A 146 16.98 22.77 3.21
N THR A 147 17.11 21.45 3.33
CA THR A 147 16.00 20.52 3.19
C THR A 147 15.66 19.84 4.51
N TYR A 148 14.43 19.36 4.61
CA TYR A 148 14.07 18.27 5.51
C TYR A 148 14.78 16.97 5.07
N PRO A 149 14.84 15.94 5.93
CA PRO A 149 15.21 14.60 5.50
C PRO A 149 14.33 14.12 4.35
N PHE A 150 14.94 13.53 3.33
CA PHE A 150 14.18 13.01 2.20
C PHE A 150 14.86 11.81 1.55
N GLU A 151 14.07 11.04 0.83
CA GLU A 151 14.53 10.00 -0.09
C GLU A 151 13.94 10.23 -1.47
N ARG A 152 14.71 9.90 -2.50
CA ARG A 152 14.29 9.97 -3.88
C ARG A 152 14.46 8.60 -4.51
N TRP A 153 13.35 8.01 -4.90
CA TRP A 153 13.28 6.68 -5.50
C TRP A 153 13.04 6.85 -7.00
N ARG A 154 13.94 6.32 -7.81
CA ARG A 154 13.81 6.33 -9.28
C ARG A 154 13.40 4.94 -9.77
N TYR A 155 12.37 4.92 -10.61
CA TYR A 155 11.94 3.78 -11.38
C TYR A 155 12.16 4.08 -12.85
N ARG A 156 12.85 3.20 -13.55
CA ARG A 156 13.03 3.30 -15.00
C ARG A 156 11.72 3.10 -15.73
N HIS A 157 10.89 2.16 -15.26
CA HIS A 157 9.57 1.88 -15.79
C HIS A 157 8.64 1.39 -14.67
N ILE A 158 7.39 1.84 -14.68
CA ILE A 158 6.31 1.26 -13.88
C ILE A 158 5.11 0.97 -14.80
N ASP A 159 4.68 -0.29 -14.83
CA ASP A 159 3.54 -0.76 -15.63
C ASP A 159 2.30 0.09 -15.35
N GLY A 160 1.69 0.64 -16.41
CA GLY A 160 0.48 1.47 -16.30
C GLY A 160 0.71 2.93 -15.90
N ILE A 161 1.95 3.33 -15.60
CA ILE A 161 2.30 4.72 -15.24
C ILE A 161 3.21 5.34 -16.30
N GLY A 162 4.33 4.69 -16.63
CA GLY A 162 5.28 5.19 -17.64
C GLY A 162 6.74 5.01 -17.24
N ASP A 163 7.60 5.70 -17.99
CA ASP A 163 9.07 5.66 -17.84
C ASP A 163 9.60 6.85 -17.02
N ASP A 164 10.81 6.68 -16.46
CA ASP A 164 11.56 7.70 -15.70
C ASP A 164 10.74 8.37 -14.59
N ILE A 165 10.10 7.53 -13.77
CA ILE A 165 9.29 7.97 -12.64
C ILE A 165 10.21 8.22 -11.44
N VAL A 166 10.10 9.41 -10.86
CA VAL A 166 10.83 9.78 -9.65
C VAL A 166 9.80 10.10 -8.57
N LEU A 167 9.86 9.33 -7.49
CA LEU A 167 9.05 9.53 -6.30
C LEU A 167 9.94 10.10 -5.21
N GLU A 168 9.48 11.15 -4.53
CA GLU A 168 10.20 11.72 -3.39
C GLU A 168 9.40 11.48 -2.12
N PHE A 169 10.08 11.10 -1.05
CA PHE A 169 9.50 10.98 0.28
C PHE A 169 10.20 11.94 1.22
N VAL A 170 9.44 12.66 2.04
CA VAL A 170 9.97 13.74 2.89
C VAL A 170 9.50 13.54 4.32
N ASP A 171 10.42 13.62 5.27
CA ASP A 171 10.11 13.63 6.71
C ASP A 171 10.19 15.07 7.23
N THR A 172 9.08 15.78 7.17
CA THR A 172 8.98 17.16 7.68
C THR A 172 9.02 17.25 9.20
N THR A 173 8.81 16.14 9.91
CA THR A 173 8.68 16.09 11.38
C THR A 173 9.95 15.61 12.09
N PHE A 174 10.96 15.13 11.35
CA PHE A 174 12.17 14.51 11.90
C PHE A 174 11.88 13.30 12.80
N THR A 175 10.85 12.54 12.45
CA THR A 175 10.40 11.35 13.19
C THR A 175 10.61 10.05 12.42
N ASP A 176 11.40 10.08 11.34
CA ASP A 176 11.55 9.00 10.36
C ASP A 176 10.24 8.66 9.63
N LYS A 177 9.25 9.56 9.69
CA LYS A 177 7.95 9.40 9.02
C LYS A 177 7.99 10.08 7.66
N TYR A 178 8.54 9.37 6.69
CA TYR A 178 8.65 9.81 5.31
C TYR A 178 7.31 9.71 4.60
N GLN A 179 6.78 10.87 4.17
CA GLN A 179 5.53 10.99 3.43
C GLN A 179 5.81 11.21 1.95
N LEU A 180 5.01 10.63 1.07
CA LEU A 180 5.15 10.80 -0.37
C LEU A 180 4.85 12.25 -0.75
N ALA A 181 5.85 12.94 -1.27
CA ALA A 181 5.73 14.29 -1.77
C ALA A 181 5.21 14.28 -3.21
N VAL A 182 4.26 15.15 -3.50
CA VAL A 182 3.83 15.43 -4.89
C VAL A 182 4.93 16.24 -5.59
N PHE A 183 5.64 17.08 -4.82
CA PHE A 183 6.61 18.00 -5.35
C PHE A 183 7.95 18.10 -4.61
N PRO A 184 9.06 18.42 -5.29
CA PRO A 184 10.39 18.33 -4.70
C PRO A 184 10.65 19.50 -3.77
N TRP A 185 9.92 20.60 -3.91
CA TRP A 185 10.00 21.72 -2.97
C TRP A 185 9.33 21.41 -1.63
N GLU A 186 8.57 20.33 -1.48
CA GLU A 186 8.06 19.93 -0.16
C GLU A 186 9.21 19.58 0.80
N LYS A 187 10.36 19.14 0.27
CA LYS A 187 11.58 18.96 1.06
C LYS A 187 12.29 20.27 1.37
N ASP A 188 11.98 21.37 0.70
CA ASP A 188 12.67 22.66 0.88
C ASP A 188 12.17 23.37 2.15
N ALA A 189 12.95 23.23 3.22
CA ALA A 189 12.66 23.79 4.53
C ALA A 189 12.71 25.32 4.56
N LEU A 190 13.36 25.96 3.57
CA LEU A 190 13.45 27.42 3.48
C LEU A 190 12.39 28.03 2.56
N THR A 191 11.48 27.21 2.01
CA THR A 191 10.42 27.67 1.08
C THR A 191 9.61 28.82 1.66
N GLN A 192 9.27 28.79 2.96
CA GLN A 192 8.45 29.83 3.59
C GLN A 192 9.25 31.00 4.17
N PHE A 193 10.59 30.91 4.23
CA PHE A 193 11.43 31.89 4.91
C PHE A 193 11.85 33.02 3.96
N PRO A 194 11.43 34.28 4.17
CA PRO A 194 11.78 35.38 3.30
C PRO A 194 13.30 35.57 3.20
N GLY A 195 13.82 35.78 1.99
CA GLY A 195 15.24 36.06 1.77
C GLY A 195 16.17 34.83 1.70
N ALA A 196 15.73 33.65 2.14
CA ALA A 196 16.51 32.41 2.08
C ALA A 196 15.98 31.42 1.02
N GLY A 197 16.76 30.40 0.65
CA GLY A 197 16.29 29.33 -0.24
C GLY A 197 15.86 29.79 -1.64
N LYS A 198 16.43 30.87 -2.18
CA LYS A 198 16.05 31.39 -3.51
C LYS A 198 16.50 30.45 -4.64
N THR A 199 15.66 30.26 -5.65
CA THR A 199 16.06 29.63 -6.93
C THR A 199 16.99 30.55 -7.72
N LEU A 200 17.68 30.06 -8.75
CA LEU A 200 18.56 30.92 -9.58
C LEU A 200 17.76 32.02 -10.30
N ALA A 201 16.55 31.70 -10.75
CA ALA A 201 15.65 32.67 -11.35
C ALA A 201 15.22 33.77 -10.36
N GLU A 202 14.96 33.41 -9.10
CA GLU A 202 14.64 34.38 -8.03
C GLU A 202 15.86 35.22 -7.64
N GLN A 203 17.06 34.66 -7.67
CA GLN A 203 18.31 35.39 -7.42
C GLN A 203 18.61 36.42 -8.52
N SER A 204 18.25 36.10 -9.76
CA SER A 204 18.42 36.99 -10.92
C SER A 204 17.25 37.96 -11.14
N GLY A 205 16.20 37.88 -10.31
CA GLY A 205 15.03 38.76 -10.40
C GLY A 205 14.09 38.47 -11.57
N LEU A 206 14.23 37.32 -12.23
CA LEU A 206 13.38 36.91 -13.36
C LEU A 206 12.00 36.40 -12.94
N THR A 207 11.86 35.98 -11.68
CA THR A 207 10.64 35.45 -11.11
C THR A 207 10.60 35.73 -9.61
N THR A 208 9.42 35.65 -9.03
CA THR A 208 9.26 35.70 -7.57
C THR A 208 8.91 34.32 -7.01
N ARG A 209 8.97 34.19 -5.69
CA ARG A 209 8.57 32.97 -4.99
C ARG A 209 7.08 32.64 -5.18
N ALA A 210 6.23 33.66 -5.32
CA ALA A 210 4.80 33.47 -5.56
C ALA A 210 4.53 32.74 -6.88
N ASP A 211 5.45 32.86 -7.84
CA ASP A 211 5.37 32.21 -9.14
C ASP A 211 5.89 30.77 -9.10
N ARG A 212 6.31 30.23 -7.94
CA ARG A 212 6.70 28.81 -7.85
C ARG A 212 5.50 27.93 -8.22
N PRO A 213 5.70 26.85 -9.00
CA PRO A 213 4.59 26.02 -9.48
C PRO A 213 3.69 25.42 -8.38
N GLY A 214 4.21 25.21 -7.17
CA GLY A 214 3.41 24.73 -6.03
C GLY A 214 2.58 25.80 -5.32
N MET A 215 2.94 27.07 -5.45
CA MET A 215 2.19 28.20 -4.88
C MET A 215 1.14 28.71 -5.86
N MET A 216 1.42 28.58 -7.16
CA MET A 216 0.50 28.92 -8.23
C MET A 216 0.54 27.82 -9.30
N PRO A 217 -0.29 26.76 -9.18
CA PRO A 217 -0.34 25.67 -10.16
C PRO A 217 -0.59 26.14 -11.60
N GLY A 218 -1.29 27.27 -11.77
CA GLY A 218 -1.53 27.93 -13.07
C GLY A 218 -0.36 28.73 -13.64
N ALA A 219 0.67 29.06 -12.83
CA ALA A 219 1.85 29.79 -13.29
C ALA A 219 2.72 28.98 -14.26
N GLY A 220 2.53 27.66 -14.32
CA GLY A 220 3.19 26.78 -15.29
C GLY A 220 2.40 26.58 -16.60
N GLY A 221 1.17 27.11 -16.71
CA GLY A 221 0.21 26.75 -17.75
C GLY A 221 0.24 27.57 -19.05
N HIS A 222 0.99 28.66 -19.12
CA HIS A 222 1.04 29.51 -20.32
C HIS A 222 2.48 29.66 -20.84
N GLY A 223 2.86 28.79 -21.77
CA GLY A 223 3.83 29.11 -22.83
C GLY A 223 5.29 29.35 -22.42
N GLY A 224 5.81 28.68 -21.39
CA GLY A 224 7.24 28.77 -21.05
C GLY A 224 7.64 30.05 -20.31
N ALA A 225 6.68 30.80 -19.77
CA ALA A 225 6.94 32.08 -19.10
C ALA A 225 7.55 31.95 -17.69
N ASN A 226 7.53 30.77 -17.05
CA ASN A 226 8.06 30.59 -15.71
C ASN A 226 9.52 30.09 -15.75
N PRO A 227 10.49 30.91 -15.34
CA PRO A 227 11.90 30.54 -15.39
C PRO A 227 12.29 29.35 -14.50
N ASN A 228 11.50 29.05 -13.47
CA ASN A 228 11.74 27.88 -12.62
C ASN A 228 11.46 26.55 -13.33
N LEU A 229 10.72 26.57 -14.45
CA LEU A 229 10.32 25.37 -15.19
C LEU A 229 11.14 25.11 -16.46
N TRP A 230 12.05 26.02 -16.84
CA TRP A 230 12.79 25.93 -18.12
C TRP A 230 13.60 24.64 -18.29
N TYR A 231 14.02 24.02 -17.20
CA TYR A 231 14.83 22.80 -17.20
C TYR A 231 14.08 21.60 -16.58
N SER A 232 12.78 21.76 -16.28
CA SER A 232 11.98 20.68 -15.72
C SER A 232 11.75 19.58 -16.77
N ARG A 233 11.81 18.32 -16.33
CA ARG A 233 11.45 17.17 -17.18
C ARG A 233 9.94 17.18 -17.45
N ALA A 234 9.53 16.52 -18.53
CA ALA A 234 8.10 16.36 -18.84
C ALA A 234 7.32 15.72 -17.68
N ASN A 235 7.90 14.76 -16.97
CA ASN A 235 7.30 14.11 -15.80
C ASN A 235 7.31 14.99 -14.54
N ASP A 236 8.05 16.10 -14.53
CA ASP A 236 8.20 16.98 -13.36
C ASP A 236 7.30 18.21 -13.40
N VAL A 237 6.57 18.44 -14.49
CA VAL A 237 5.60 19.53 -14.57
C VAL A 237 4.41 19.26 -13.65
N PRO A 238 3.73 20.31 -13.12
CA PRO A 238 2.77 20.12 -12.06
C PRO A 238 1.64 19.13 -12.36
N PHE A 239 1.07 19.21 -13.57
CA PHE A 239 0.00 18.31 -13.99
C PHE A 239 0.46 16.85 -14.05
N ALA A 240 1.62 16.58 -14.66
CA ALA A 240 2.16 15.22 -14.77
C ALA A 240 2.49 14.62 -13.39
N ARG A 241 2.93 15.45 -12.44
CA ARG A 241 3.18 15.03 -11.04
C ARG A 241 1.90 14.64 -10.32
N TYR A 242 0.83 15.43 -10.45
CA TYR A 242 -0.48 15.07 -9.89
C TYR A 242 -1.01 13.78 -10.51
N GLU A 243 -0.90 13.64 -11.83
CA GLU A 243 -1.31 12.41 -12.53
C GLU A 243 -0.52 11.19 -12.04
N THR A 244 0.80 11.30 -11.93
CA THR A 244 1.68 10.25 -11.40
C THR A 244 1.32 9.92 -9.96
N PHE A 245 1.10 10.91 -9.11
CA PHE A 245 0.73 10.74 -7.71
C PHE A 245 -0.62 10.03 -7.55
N ALA A 246 -1.61 10.32 -8.41
CA ALA A 246 -2.87 9.62 -8.42
C ALA A 246 -2.73 8.16 -8.89
N LYS A 247 -1.99 7.94 -9.98
CA LYS A 247 -1.80 6.60 -10.57
C LYS A 247 -0.98 5.67 -9.68
N ILE A 248 0.09 6.17 -9.05
CA ILE A 248 0.98 5.35 -8.21
C ILE A 248 0.27 4.82 -6.97
N GLN A 249 -0.76 5.52 -6.50
CA GLN A 249 -1.56 5.14 -5.35
C GLN A 249 -2.78 4.28 -5.71
N ALA A 250 -3.17 4.25 -6.97
CA ALA A 250 -4.29 3.44 -7.42
C ALA A 250 -3.96 1.94 -7.31
N PRO A 251 -4.95 1.08 -7.03
CA PRO A 251 -4.75 -0.36 -7.07
C PRO A 251 -4.22 -0.79 -8.46
N PRO A 252 -3.25 -1.70 -8.53
CA PRO A 252 -2.67 -2.12 -9.80
C PRO A 252 -3.75 -2.69 -10.72
N ILE A 253 -3.68 -2.33 -12.01
CA ILE A 253 -4.61 -2.85 -13.02
C ILE A 253 -4.35 -4.35 -13.17
N VAL A 254 -5.36 -5.17 -12.92
CA VAL A 254 -5.28 -6.62 -13.12
C VAL A 254 -4.97 -6.89 -14.60
N ARG A 255 -3.82 -7.51 -14.88
CA ARG A 255 -3.29 -7.77 -16.24
C ARG A 255 -4.27 -8.53 -17.15
N TYR A 256 -5.21 -9.28 -16.58
CA TYR A 256 -6.23 -10.04 -17.29
C TYR A 256 -7.64 -9.50 -16.94
N PRO A 257 -8.12 -8.43 -17.61
CA PRO A 257 -9.45 -7.87 -17.37
C PRO A 257 -10.57 -8.87 -17.67
N ASP A 258 -10.31 -9.86 -18.53
CA ASP A 258 -11.26 -10.91 -18.96
C ASP A 258 -11.70 -11.78 -17.78
N LEU A 259 -10.87 -11.91 -16.73
CA LEU A 259 -11.20 -12.61 -15.49
C LEU A 259 -12.21 -11.83 -14.62
N LYS A 260 -12.44 -10.54 -14.86
CA LYS A 260 -13.57 -9.80 -14.25
C LYS A 260 -14.91 -10.33 -14.76
N GLN A 261 -14.95 -10.88 -15.97
CA GLN A 261 -16.20 -11.34 -16.60
C GLN A 261 -16.72 -12.64 -15.97
N ILE A 262 -15.85 -13.43 -15.34
CA ILE A 262 -16.21 -14.68 -14.64
C ILE A 262 -16.97 -14.41 -13.33
N VAL A 263 -17.03 -13.17 -12.82
CA VAL A 263 -17.77 -12.85 -11.58
C VAL A 263 -19.31 -12.89 -11.75
N LYS A 264 -19.83 -13.17 -12.96
CA LYS A 264 -21.21 -13.63 -13.15
C LYS A 264 -21.32 -15.17 -13.02
N VAL A 265 -20.74 -15.78 -11.99
CA VAL A 265 -21.09 -17.17 -11.67
C VAL A 265 -22.42 -17.17 -10.94
N ASN A 266 -23.45 -17.66 -11.64
CA ASN A 266 -24.77 -17.95 -11.11
C ASN A 266 -24.65 -18.78 -9.82
N VAL A 267 -25.04 -18.20 -8.68
CA VAL A 267 -25.40 -18.98 -7.49
C VAL A 267 -26.75 -19.62 -7.77
N GLY A 268 -26.73 -20.75 -8.48
CA GLY A 268 -27.90 -21.60 -8.67
C GLY A 268 -28.08 -22.49 -7.45
N TYR A 269 -28.98 -22.11 -6.54
CA TYR A 269 -29.46 -23.03 -5.51
C TYR A 269 -30.26 -24.14 -6.20
N SER A 270 -29.72 -25.37 -6.23
CA SER A 270 -30.49 -26.56 -6.57
C SER A 270 -31.40 -26.90 -5.40
N THR A 271 -32.62 -26.36 -5.38
CA THR A 271 -33.67 -26.83 -4.48
C THR A 271 -34.14 -28.20 -4.93
N ILE A 272 -33.74 -29.24 -4.21
CA ILE A 272 -34.29 -30.59 -4.37
C ILE A 272 -35.76 -30.55 -3.89
N PRO A 273 -36.75 -30.96 -4.69
CA PRO A 273 -38.13 -31.03 -4.22
C PRO A 273 -38.27 -32.16 -3.19
N PHE A 274 -38.78 -31.85 -2.01
CA PHE A 274 -39.21 -32.85 -1.04
C PHE A 274 -40.68 -33.19 -1.32
N GLU A 275 -40.98 -34.45 -1.60
CA GLU A 275 -42.36 -34.96 -1.59
C GLU A 275 -42.74 -35.29 -0.15
N VAL A 276 -43.72 -34.57 0.39
CA VAL A 276 -44.42 -34.95 1.62
C VAL A 276 -45.53 -35.92 1.21
N SER A 277 -45.38 -37.21 1.53
CA SER A 277 -46.55 -38.11 1.51
C SER A 277 -47.31 -37.90 2.81
N GLU A 278 -48.46 -37.23 2.75
CA GLU A 278 -49.44 -37.35 3.82
C GLU A 278 -50.15 -38.71 3.73
N SER A 279 -50.32 -39.28 4.92
CA SER A 279 -50.83 -40.60 5.30
C SER A 279 -52.19 -41.00 4.74
#